data_AF-A0AAU6KZ58-F1
#
_entry.id   AF-A0AAU6KZ58-F1
#
_cell.length_a   1.000
_cell.length_b   1.000
_cell.length_c   1.000
_cell.angle_alpha   90.00
_cell.angle_beta   90.00
_cell.angle_gamma   90.00
#
_symmetry.space_group_name_H-M   'P 1'
#
loop_
_entity.id
_entity.type
_entity.pdbx_description
1 polymer ?
#
loop_
_entity_poly.entity_id
_entity_poly.type
_entity_poly.pdbx_seq_one_letter_code
_entity_poly.pdbx_strand_id
1 'polypeptide(L)'
;MTGDGLGAEAELLIDRLTRDDIEGEEFTDQYTEAVEQLIEAKREGHEPPETPEREAPTGEVVDLMAALQESVTKARTARGEDATVHDMPKKPAAKKPAAKKTAKKQPAKKTAAKKTPKKATARKPRSA
;
A
#
# COMPACT_ATOMS: atom_id res chain seq x y z
N MET A 1 5.44 -19.02 25.20
CA MET A 1 6.39 -18.82 24.09
C MET A 1 5.67 -18.07 22.96
N THR A 2 5.36 -16.80 23.17
CA THR A 2 4.55 -16.01 22.21
C THR A 2 5.08 -14.58 22.11
N GLY A 3 6.41 -14.43 22.11
CA GLY A 3 7.09 -13.13 21.95
C GLY A 3 7.59 -12.89 20.52
N ASP A 4 7.86 -13.95 19.75
CA ASP A 4 8.59 -13.83 18.47
C ASP A 4 7.74 -13.34 17.28
N GLY A 5 6.41 -13.41 17.36
CA GLY A 5 5.54 -12.97 16.26
C GLY A 5 5.46 -11.44 16.08
N LEU A 6 5.56 -10.69 17.19
CA LEU A 6 5.48 -9.22 17.19
C LEU A 6 6.73 -8.56 16.61
N GLY A 7 7.90 -9.16 16.82
CA GLY A 7 9.15 -8.70 16.21
C GLY A 7 9.12 -8.83 14.69
N ALA A 8 8.64 -9.95 14.17
CA ALA A 8 8.56 -10.20 12.73
C ALA A 8 7.60 -9.23 12.01
N GLU A 9 6.49 -8.84 12.64
CA GLU A 9 5.57 -7.85 12.07
C GLU A 9 6.16 -6.43 12.08
N ALA A 10 6.91 -6.07 13.12
CA ALA A 10 7.60 -4.78 13.20
C ALA A 10 8.73 -4.66 12.16
N GLU A 11 9.51 -5.73 11.96
CA GLU A 11 10.54 -5.78 10.91
C GLU A 11 9.93 -5.59 9.51
N LEU A 12 8.82 -6.26 9.19
CA LEU A 12 8.14 -6.09 7.90
C LEU A 12 7.61 -4.67 7.65
N LEU A 13 7.22 -3.96 8.72
CA LEU A 13 6.79 -2.56 8.60
C LEU A 13 7.98 -1.64 8.35
N ILE A 14 9.08 -1.84 9.08
CA ILE A 14 10.33 -1.10 8.88
C ILE A 14 10.81 -1.30 7.45
N ASP A 15 10.84 -2.54 6.95
CA ASP A 15 11.27 -2.82 5.57
C ASP A 15 10.40 -2.12 4.51
N ARG A 16 9.10 -1.93 4.76
CA ARG A 16 8.21 -1.22 3.84
C ARG A 16 8.36 0.30 3.87
N LEU A 17 8.73 0.87 5.01
CA LEU A 17 8.84 2.31 5.21
C LEU A 17 10.27 2.82 5.05
N THR A 18 11.26 1.94 5.16
CA THR A 18 12.67 2.26 4.94
C THR A 18 12.89 2.58 3.46
N ARG A 19 13.70 3.60 3.23
CA ARG A 19 14.27 3.91 1.92
C ARG A 19 15.78 3.82 2.06
N ASP A 20 16.42 3.29 1.03
CA ASP A 20 17.88 3.13 1.00
C ASP A 20 18.58 4.49 0.82
N ASP A 21 17.93 5.41 0.10
CA ASP A 21 18.46 6.72 -0.24
C ASP A 21 17.54 7.84 0.25
N ILE A 22 18.16 8.94 0.68
CA ILE A 22 17.49 10.20 1.09
C ILE A 22 17.60 11.27 0.00
N GLU A 23 17.69 10.85 -1.25
CA GLU A 23 17.82 11.72 -2.42
C GLU A 23 16.43 12.09 -2.97
N GLY A 24 16.18 13.38 -3.17
CA GLY A 24 14.96 13.86 -3.81
C GLY A 24 14.68 15.33 -3.53
N GLU A 25 13.91 15.98 -4.41
CA GLU A 25 13.49 17.38 -4.26
C GLU A 25 12.59 17.60 -3.02
N GLU A 26 12.07 16.53 -2.45
CA GLU A 26 11.26 16.53 -1.23
C GLU A 26 12.09 16.62 0.07
N PHE A 27 13.40 16.36 0.00
CA PHE A 27 14.31 16.46 1.13
C PHE A 27 15.14 17.74 1.01
N THR A 28 15.05 18.58 2.03
CA THR A 28 15.70 19.89 2.05
C THR A 28 16.55 20.04 3.29
N ASP A 29 17.81 20.44 3.12
CA ASP A 29 18.70 20.78 4.23
C ASP A 29 18.35 22.18 4.78
N GLN A 30 17.44 22.18 5.75
CA GLN A 30 16.99 23.37 6.46
C GLN A 30 18.13 24.14 7.14
N TYR A 31 19.23 23.47 7.51
CA TYR A 31 20.36 24.14 8.14
C TYR A 31 21.12 25.00 7.13
N THR A 32 21.45 24.42 5.98
CA THR A 32 22.17 25.15 4.92
C THR A 32 21.35 26.34 4.44
N GLU A 33 20.05 26.17 4.20
CA GLU A 33 19.15 27.27 3.82
C GLU A 33 19.10 28.38 4.89
N ALA A 34 18.98 28.02 6.17
CA ALA A 34 18.96 29.01 7.25
C ALA A 34 20.28 29.80 7.34
N VAL A 35 21.41 29.13 7.11
CA VAL A 35 22.73 29.78 7.09
C VAL A 35 22.86 30.74 5.90
N GLU A 36 22.41 30.36 4.72
CA GLU A 36 22.39 31.23 3.54
C GLU A 36 21.56 32.49 3.79
N GLN A 37 20.36 32.35 4.36
CA GLN A 37 19.51 33.49 4.72
C GLN A 37 20.17 34.40 5.78
N LEU A 38 20.84 33.81 6.77
CA LEU A 38 21.58 34.56 7.79
C LEU A 38 22.75 35.35 7.19
N ILE A 39 23.46 34.76 6.22
CA ILE A 39 24.55 35.44 5.50
C ILE A 39 24.01 36.61 4.69
N GLU A 40 22.89 36.43 3.99
CA GLU A 40 22.24 37.49 3.22
C GLU A 40 21.81 38.65 4.13
N ALA A 41 21.10 38.35 5.22
CA ALA A 41 20.67 39.36 6.18
C ALA A 41 21.87 40.15 6.74
N LYS A 42 22.96 39.46 7.10
CA LYS A 42 24.20 40.11 7.57
C LYS A 42 24.88 40.96 6.49
N ARG A 43 24.83 40.53 5.22
CA ARG A 43 25.40 41.26 4.09
C ARG A 43 24.64 42.56 3.82
N GLU A 44 23.32 42.51 3.92
CA GLU A 44 22.44 43.67 3.71
C GLU A 44 22.31 44.56 4.97
N GLY A 45 22.81 44.10 6.12
CA GLY A 45 22.72 44.83 7.40
C GLY A 45 21.35 44.74 8.06
N HIS A 46 20.53 43.76 7.67
CA HIS A 46 19.23 43.47 8.24
C HIS A 46 19.34 42.53 9.44
N GLU A 47 18.30 42.53 10.27
CA GLU A 47 18.17 41.56 11.37
C GLU A 47 17.96 40.14 10.78
N PRO A 48 18.53 39.09 11.41
CA PRO A 48 18.33 37.73 10.94
C PRO A 48 16.86 37.32 10.87
N PRO A 49 16.49 36.44 9.91
CA PRO A 49 15.13 35.96 9.78
C PRO A 49 14.67 35.22 11.04
N GLU A 50 13.40 35.39 11.41
CA GLU A 50 12.79 34.64 12.51
C GLU A 50 12.73 33.15 12.18
N THR A 51 13.07 32.32 13.16
CA THR A 51 12.97 30.87 13.03
C THR A 51 11.49 30.49 13.11
N PRO A 52 10.94 29.69 12.17
CA PRO A 52 9.55 29.27 12.24
C PRO A 52 9.31 28.50 13.54
N GLU A 53 8.31 28.94 14.31
CA GLU A 53 7.87 28.23 15.51
C GLU A 53 7.37 26.83 15.12
N ARG A 54 7.91 25.81 15.78
CA ARG A 54 7.45 24.44 15.59
C ARG A 54 6.02 24.35 16.11
N GLU A 55 5.06 24.10 15.22
CA GLU A 55 3.68 23.89 15.59
C GLU A 55 3.60 22.82 16.69
N ALA A 56 2.86 23.13 17.76
CA ALA A 56 2.63 22.18 18.84
C ALA A 56 1.98 20.92 18.23
N PRO A 57 2.42 19.70 18.59
CA PRO A 57 1.84 18.49 18.04
C PRO A 57 0.34 18.46 18.37
N THR A 58 -0.52 18.53 17.35
CA THR A 58 -1.97 18.61 17.48
C THR A 58 -2.66 17.24 17.59
N GLY A 59 -1.91 16.19 17.90
CA GLY A 59 -2.39 14.81 17.96
C GLY A 59 -2.40 14.23 19.37
N GLU A 60 -3.45 13.47 19.70
CA GLU A 60 -3.42 12.53 20.82
C GLU A 60 -2.45 11.40 20.47
N VAL A 61 -1.41 11.20 21.29
CA VAL A 61 -0.46 10.11 21.12
C VAL A 61 -1.13 8.84 21.64
N VAL A 62 -1.83 8.15 20.76
CA VAL A 62 -2.46 6.86 21.08
C VAL A 62 -1.40 5.76 21.00
N ASP A 63 -1.31 4.89 22.01
CA ASP A 63 -0.45 3.72 21.96
C ASP A 63 -0.98 2.70 20.94
N LEU A 64 -0.42 2.75 19.74
CA LEU A 64 -0.80 1.91 18.61
C LEU A 64 -0.65 0.42 18.91
N MET A 65 0.31 0.02 19.75
CA MET A 65 0.50 -1.38 20.14
C MET A 65 -0.66 -1.86 21.02
N ALA A 66 -1.06 -1.05 21.99
CA ALA A 66 -2.20 -1.35 22.86
C ALA A 66 -3.51 -1.42 22.05
N ALA A 67 -3.76 -0.43 21.19
CA ALA A 67 -4.96 -0.40 20.34
C ALA A 67 -5.05 -1.62 19.41
N LEU A 68 -3.92 -2.09 18.88
CA LEU A 68 -3.87 -3.30 18.06
C LEU A 68 -4.17 -4.57 18.87
N GLN A 69 -3.62 -4.70 20.08
CA GLN A 69 -3.89 -5.84 20.97
C GLN A 69 -5.37 -5.94 21.34
N GLU A 70 -6.02 -4.81 21.61
CA GLU A 70 -7.47 -4.74 21.85
C GLU A 70 -8.28 -5.19 20.63
N SER A 71 -7.89 -4.78 19.43
CA SER A 71 -8.54 -5.21 18.19
C SER A 71 -8.44 -6.74 17.99
N VAL A 72 -7.27 -7.33 18.24
CA VAL A 72 -7.04 -8.78 18.10
C VAL A 72 -7.79 -9.57 19.15
N THR A 73 -7.79 -9.14 20.41
CA THR A 73 -8.54 -9.81 21.49
C THR A 73 -10.05 -9.75 21.24
N LYS A 74 -10.56 -8.63 20.74
CA LYS A 74 -11.95 -8.48 20.30
C LYS A 74 -12.30 -9.39 19.11
N ALA A 75 -11.39 -9.54 18.15
CA ALA A 75 -11.57 -10.46 17.02
C ALA A 75 -11.56 -11.94 17.47
N ARG A 76 -10.69 -12.30 18.43
CA ARG A 76 -10.61 -13.65 19.02
C ARG A 76 -11.87 -14.02 19.81
N THR A 77 -12.37 -13.09 20.62
CA THR A 77 -13.63 -13.28 21.36
C THR A 77 -14.84 -13.36 20.42
N ALA A 78 -14.91 -12.53 19.38
CA ALA A 78 -15.96 -12.61 18.36
C ALA A 78 -15.93 -13.93 17.56
N ARG A 79 -14.76 -14.56 17.41
CA ARG A 79 -14.58 -15.87 16.77
C ARG A 79 -14.90 -17.06 17.69
N GLY A 80 -15.06 -16.81 18.99
CA GLY A 80 -15.48 -17.82 19.97
C GLY A 80 -14.37 -18.76 20.42
N GLU A 81 -13.22 -18.23 20.86
CA GLU A 81 -12.15 -19.06 21.47
C GLU A 81 -12.49 -19.60 22.88
N ASP A 82 -13.56 -19.10 23.52
CA ASP A 82 -14.18 -19.68 24.75
C ASP A 82 -15.57 -20.30 24.48
N ALA A 83 -15.83 -20.74 23.25
CA ALA A 83 -17.04 -21.48 22.93
C ALA A 83 -16.79 -22.98 23.00
N THR A 84 -17.45 -23.68 23.93
CA THR A 84 -17.65 -25.13 23.82
C THR A 84 -18.24 -25.42 22.45
N VAL A 85 -17.58 -26.30 21.68
CA VAL A 85 -18.05 -26.70 20.34
C VAL A 85 -19.51 -27.15 20.44
N HIS A 86 -20.41 -26.37 19.89
CA HIS A 86 -21.76 -26.81 19.56
C HIS A 86 -21.84 -26.96 18.05
N ASP A 87 -22.16 -28.18 17.62
CA ASP A 87 -22.34 -28.54 16.22
C ASP A 87 -23.38 -27.59 15.60
N MET A 88 -22.95 -26.78 14.65
CA MET A 88 -23.88 -25.94 13.89
C MET A 88 -24.83 -26.85 13.12
N PRO A 89 -26.16 -26.61 13.16
CA PRO A 89 -27.11 -27.43 12.43
C PRO A 89 -26.76 -27.39 10.94
N LYS A 90 -26.29 -28.54 10.45
CA LYS A 90 -25.97 -28.80 9.05
C LYS A 90 -27.23 -28.52 8.23
N LYS A 91 -27.26 -27.40 7.52
CA LYS A 91 -28.32 -27.07 6.57
C LYS A 91 -28.41 -28.23 5.56
N PRO A 92 -29.57 -28.91 5.42
CA PRO A 92 -29.66 -30.07 4.55
C PRO A 92 -29.42 -29.63 3.10
N ALA A 93 -28.50 -30.32 2.44
CA ALA A 93 -28.22 -30.17 1.02
C ALA A 93 -29.52 -30.39 0.23
N ALA A 94 -29.98 -29.35 -0.46
CA ALA A 94 -31.13 -29.43 -1.34
C ALA A 94 -30.86 -30.47 -2.43
N LYS A 95 -31.71 -31.51 -2.46
CA LYS A 95 -31.69 -32.57 -3.46
C LYS A 95 -31.89 -31.97 -4.86
N LYS A 96 -30.96 -32.26 -5.76
CA LYS A 96 -31.13 -32.11 -7.22
C LYS A 96 -32.41 -32.82 -7.69
N PRO A 97 -33.25 -32.20 -8.51
CA PRO A 97 -34.03 -32.91 -9.50
C PRO A 97 -33.26 -33.01 -10.82
N ALA A 98 -33.24 -34.22 -11.37
CA ALA A 98 -32.65 -34.54 -12.65
C ALA A 98 -33.57 -34.16 -13.83
N ALA A 99 -32.92 -33.90 -14.97
CA ALA A 99 -33.39 -34.04 -16.35
C ALA A 99 -34.28 -32.94 -16.97
N LYS A 100 -33.73 -32.22 -17.97
CA LYS A 100 -34.18 -32.36 -19.38
C LYS A 100 -33.24 -31.70 -20.40
N LYS A 101 -32.69 -32.56 -21.26
CA LYS A 101 -32.52 -32.48 -22.74
C LYS A 101 -32.19 -31.16 -23.47
N THR A 102 -31.23 -31.37 -24.39
CA THR A 102 -31.12 -30.86 -25.78
C THR A 102 -30.59 -29.44 -26.04
N ALA A 103 -29.32 -29.41 -26.45
CA ALA A 103 -28.79 -28.77 -27.65
C ALA A 103 -29.58 -27.59 -28.25
N LYS A 104 -28.94 -26.41 -28.28
CA LYS A 104 -28.48 -25.71 -29.50
C LYS A 104 -28.24 -24.23 -29.14
N LYS A 105 -26.98 -23.81 -28.98
CA LYS A 105 -26.62 -22.39 -28.98
C LYS A 105 -25.48 -22.15 -29.98
N GLN A 106 -25.85 -21.44 -31.05
CA GLN A 106 -24.98 -20.93 -32.10
C GLN A 106 -23.84 -20.09 -31.52
N PRO A 107 -22.61 -20.15 -32.07
CA PRO A 107 -21.66 -19.08 -31.89
C PRO A 107 -22.01 -17.91 -32.83
N ALA A 108 -22.28 -16.76 -32.22
CA ALA A 108 -22.47 -15.50 -32.93
C ALA A 108 -21.13 -14.99 -33.51
N LYS A 109 -21.14 -14.76 -34.83
CA LYS A 109 -20.41 -13.76 -35.62
C LYS A 109 -19.10 -13.18 -35.03
N LYS A 110 -17.98 -13.48 -35.69
CA LYS A 110 -16.96 -12.47 -36.04
C LYS A 110 -16.60 -12.60 -37.52
N THR A 111 -17.16 -11.69 -38.32
CA THR A 111 -16.80 -11.43 -39.72
C THR A 111 -16.31 -10.00 -39.84
N ALA A 112 -15.03 -9.82 -40.17
CA ALA A 112 -14.44 -8.67 -40.86
C ALA A 112 -12.92 -8.97 -40.94
N ALA A 113 -12.42 -9.69 -41.93
CA ALA A 113 -12.11 -9.23 -43.29
C ALA A 113 -11.20 -7.99 -43.35
N LYS A 114 -9.89 -8.27 -43.50
CA LYS A 114 -8.99 -7.78 -44.57
C LYS A 114 -8.66 -6.28 -44.57
N LYS A 115 -7.35 -5.93 -44.47
CA LYS A 115 -6.54 -5.21 -45.50
C LYS A 115 -5.05 -5.14 -45.09
N THR A 116 -4.18 -5.73 -45.91
CA THR A 116 -2.80 -5.25 -46.19
C THR A 116 -2.87 -4.32 -47.43
N PRO A 117 -1.81 -3.66 -47.94
CA PRO A 117 -0.43 -3.41 -47.46
C PRO A 117 0.03 -1.92 -47.58
N LYS A 118 1.11 -1.48 -46.90
CA LYS A 118 2.12 -0.59 -47.54
C LYS A 118 3.47 -0.54 -46.79
N LYS A 119 4.50 -0.69 -47.62
CA LYS A 119 5.95 -0.60 -47.49
C LYS A 119 6.46 0.79 -47.02
N ALA A 120 7.48 0.83 -46.15
CA ALA A 120 8.72 1.65 -46.29
C ALA A 120 9.73 1.43 -45.13
N THR A 121 10.98 1.11 -45.51
CA THR A 121 12.30 1.51 -44.96
C THR A 121 12.46 1.66 -43.42
N ALA A 122 13.43 1.06 -42.73
CA ALA A 122 14.88 1.09 -43.01
C ALA A 122 15.64 0.01 -42.21
N ARG A 123 16.94 -0.08 -42.50
CA ARG A 123 17.87 -1.20 -42.29
C ARG A 123 18.39 -1.34 -40.85
N LYS A 124 18.27 -2.59 -40.36
CA LYS A 124 19.24 -3.49 -39.68
C LYS A 124 20.22 -2.95 -38.60
N PRO A 125 20.33 -3.64 -37.44
CA PRO A 125 21.39 -3.45 -36.45
C PRO A 125 22.63 -4.28 -36.80
N ARG A 126 23.83 -3.84 -36.38
CA ARG A 126 24.90 -4.71 -35.84
C ARG A 126 26.19 -3.93 -35.53
N SER A 127 26.70 -4.24 -34.35
CA SER A 127 28.08 -4.13 -33.89
C SER A 127 29.08 -4.88 -34.78
N ALA A 128 30.25 -4.27 -35.00
CA ALA A 128 31.59 -4.87 -35.04
C ALA A 128 32.61 -3.71 -35.12
#